data_AF-A0A9D5RDU8-F1
#
_entry.id   AF-A0A9D5RDU8-F1
#
_cell.length_a   1.000
_cell.length_b   1.000
_cell.length_c   1.000
_cell.angle_alpha   90.00
_cell.angle_beta   90.00
_cell.angle_gamma   90.00
#
_symmetry.space_group_name_H-M   'P 1'
#
loop_
_entity.id
_entity.type
_entity.pdbx_description
1 polymer ?
#
loop_
_entity_poly.entity_id
_entity_poly.type
_entity_poly.pdbx_seq_one_letter_code
_entity_poly.pdbx_strand_id
1 'polypeptide(L)'
;MGTGYKGGSQIYRSIGQNILPTSAKFHYLNGRFGVNSPHGDLSTRQIVSKDNLATAREFYDTIAYGGIEQQHGSNMWITHMADGSIITMRLVSHSDGTPVVDINIRDSTHTGGVKNQKIHFVQRSDE
;
A
#
# COMPACT_ATOMS: atom_id res chain seq x y z
N MET A 1 26.04 0.72 11.37
CA MET A 1 25.06 -0.35 11.61
C MET A 1 23.85 0.29 12.24
N GLY A 2 22.72 0.25 11.54
CA GLY A 2 21.44 0.79 12.00
C GLY A 2 20.40 0.31 11.01
N THR A 3 20.19 -1.01 10.97
CA THR A 3 19.11 -1.64 10.21
C THR A 3 17.79 -1.29 10.90
N GLY A 4 17.35 -0.04 10.74
CA GLY A 4 16.05 0.43 11.20
C GLY A 4 14.96 -0.03 10.25
N TYR A 5 13.80 -0.37 10.78
CA TYR A 5 12.63 -0.67 9.96
C TYR A 5 12.01 0.63 9.42
N LYS A 6 11.23 0.51 8.32
CA LYS A 6 10.58 1.64 7.65
C LYS A 6 9.86 2.55 8.65
N GLY A 7 10.07 3.85 8.51
CA GLY A 7 9.49 4.88 9.39
C GLY A 7 10.14 4.98 10.78
N GLY A 8 11.34 4.40 10.97
CA GLY A 8 12.07 4.46 12.23
C GLY A 8 11.51 3.54 13.33
N SER A 9 10.68 2.56 12.95
CA SER A 9 10.17 1.58 13.90
C SER A 9 11.32 0.79 14.52
N GLN A 10 11.23 0.56 15.84
CA GLN A 10 12.15 -0.32 16.58
C GLN A 10 11.73 -1.80 16.47
N ILE A 11 10.56 -2.07 15.91
CA ILE A 11 9.93 -3.39 15.87
C ILE A 11 9.65 -3.77 14.41
N TYR A 12 9.98 -5.00 14.04
CA TYR A 12 9.57 -5.58 12.76
C TYR A 12 8.08 -5.92 12.82
N ARG A 13 7.26 -5.23 12.01
CA ARG A 13 5.79 -5.30 12.12
C ARG A 13 5.17 -6.16 11.03
N SER A 14 4.04 -6.76 11.37
CA SER A 14 3.10 -7.39 10.44
C SER A 14 2.23 -6.33 9.75
N ILE A 15 1.64 -6.64 8.59
CA ILE A 15 0.66 -5.74 7.97
C ILE A 15 -0.56 -5.57 8.88
N GLY A 16 -0.96 -6.63 9.60
CA GLY A 16 -2.13 -6.60 10.48
C GLY A 16 -2.09 -5.48 11.51
N GLN A 17 -0.90 -5.17 12.05
CA GLN A 17 -0.70 -4.08 13.01
C GLN A 17 -0.88 -2.68 12.39
N ASN A 18 -0.82 -2.57 11.07
CA ASN A 18 -0.93 -1.31 10.34
C ASN A 18 -2.31 -1.12 9.69
N ILE A 19 -3.21 -2.10 9.76
CA ILE A 19 -4.56 -1.99 9.17
C ILE A 19 -5.36 -0.89 9.86
N LEU A 20 -5.43 -0.91 11.19
CA LEU A 20 -6.20 0.07 11.95
C LEU A 20 -5.77 1.52 11.64
N PRO A 21 -4.48 1.92 11.77
CA PRO A 21 -4.07 3.28 11.46
C PRO A 21 -4.26 3.65 9.98
N THR A 22 -4.10 2.70 9.04
CA THR A 22 -4.39 2.96 7.62
C THR A 22 -5.89 3.15 7.39
N SER A 23 -6.74 2.33 7.99
CA SER A 23 -8.20 2.39 7.86
C SER A 23 -8.83 3.64 8.48
N ALA A 24 -8.15 4.27 9.44
CA ALA A 24 -8.58 5.55 10.01
C ALA A 24 -8.45 6.72 9.00
N LYS A 25 -7.59 6.57 7.98
CA LYS A 25 -7.32 7.61 6.97
C LYS A 25 -7.94 7.30 5.61
N PHE A 26 -8.01 6.02 5.26
CA PHE A 26 -8.42 5.56 3.95
C PHE A 26 -9.64 4.65 4.06
N HIS A 27 -10.58 4.82 3.13
CA HIS A 27 -11.78 3.97 3.08
C HIS A 27 -11.39 2.49 3.06
N TYR A 28 -11.84 1.73 4.07
CA TYR A 28 -11.54 0.32 4.23
C TYR A 28 -12.83 -0.47 4.43
N LEU A 29 -13.07 -1.46 3.57
CA LEU A 29 -14.28 -2.27 3.61
C LEU A 29 -13.98 -3.70 3.17
N ASN A 30 -14.44 -4.69 3.95
CA ASN A 30 -14.35 -6.12 3.62
C ASN A 30 -12.93 -6.63 3.28
N GLY A 31 -11.91 -6.07 3.95
CA GLY A 31 -10.51 -6.43 3.76
C GLY A 31 -9.79 -5.63 2.67
N ARG A 32 -10.43 -4.62 2.07
CA ARG A 32 -9.88 -3.85 0.95
C ARG A 32 -9.92 -2.35 1.19
N PHE A 33 -8.89 -1.66 0.74
CA PHE A 33 -8.79 -0.21 0.75
C PHE A 33 -9.30 0.39 -0.57
N GLY A 34 -9.89 1.58 -0.51
CA GLY A 34 -10.46 2.26 -1.66
C GLY A 34 -11.74 1.63 -2.18
N VAL A 35 -12.29 2.21 -3.24
CA VAL A 35 -13.48 1.73 -3.94
C VAL A 35 -13.10 0.76 -5.06
N ASN A 36 -14.05 -0.04 -5.54
CA ASN A 36 -13.77 -0.95 -6.64
C ASN A 36 -13.50 -0.16 -7.93
N SER A 37 -12.49 -0.56 -8.69
CA SER A 37 -12.22 0.05 -10.00
C SER A 37 -13.37 -0.28 -10.96
N PRO A 38 -13.95 0.70 -11.69
CA PRO A 38 -15.06 0.45 -12.63
C PRO A 38 -14.70 -0.52 -13.77
N HIS A 39 -13.41 -0.55 -14.14
CA HIS A 39 -12.88 -1.31 -15.28
C HIS A 39 -11.85 -2.38 -14.88
N GLY A 40 -11.74 -2.71 -13.58
CA GLY A 40 -10.75 -3.66 -13.08
C GLY A 40 -11.37 -4.88 -12.41
N ASP A 41 -10.54 -5.89 -12.16
CA ASP A 41 -10.91 -7.07 -11.39
C ASP A 41 -11.31 -6.70 -9.95
N LEU A 42 -11.99 -7.61 -9.24
CA LEU A 42 -12.43 -7.42 -7.85
C LEU A 42 -11.31 -7.11 -6.83
N SER A 43 -10.05 -7.33 -7.21
CA SER A 43 -8.83 -7.00 -6.45
C SER A 43 -8.25 -5.63 -6.81
N THR A 44 -8.72 -4.98 -7.87
CA THR A 44 -8.27 -3.66 -8.32
C THR A 44 -9.12 -2.59 -7.67
N ARG A 45 -8.47 -1.71 -6.93
CA ARG A 45 -9.13 -0.65 -6.14
C ARG A 45 -8.63 0.71 -6.57
N GLN A 46 -9.40 1.73 -6.23
CA GLN A 46 -9.06 3.11 -6.50
C GLN A 46 -9.21 3.97 -5.25
N ILE A 47 -8.26 4.90 -5.07
CA ILE A 47 -8.34 5.98 -4.11
C ILE A 47 -8.20 7.29 -4.90
N VAL A 48 -9.25 8.12 -4.85
CA VAL A 48 -9.30 9.39 -5.57
C VAL A 48 -8.90 10.53 -4.63
N SER A 49 -7.95 11.36 -5.05
CA SER A 49 -7.43 12.46 -4.23
C SER A 49 -6.96 13.62 -5.09
N LYS A 50 -6.82 14.83 -4.50
CA LYS A 50 -6.31 16.00 -5.23
C LYS A 50 -4.84 15.86 -5.61
N ASP A 51 -4.05 15.24 -4.74
CA ASP A 51 -2.65 14.89 -4.99
C ASP A 51 -2.49 13.39 -4.83
N ASN A 52 -2.52 12.69 -5.95
CA ASN A 52 -2.47 11.23 -5.97
C ASN A 52 -1.12 10.67 -5.53
N LEU A 53 -0.02 11.37 -5.81
CA LEU A 53 1.31 10.94 -5.45
C LEU A 53 1.54 11.07 -3.95
N ALA A 54 1.18 12.21 -3.36
CA ALA A 54 1.27 12.41 -1.92
C ALA A 54 0.39 11.40 -1.17
N THR A 55 -0.85 11.19 -1.65
CA THR A 55 -1.78 10.22 -1.06
C THR A 55 -1.25 8.79 -1.15
N ALA A 56 -0.65 8.40 -2.29
CA ALA A 56 -0.04 7.08 -2.45
C ALA A 56 1.14 6.86 -1.50
N ARG A 57 1.99 7.87 -1.33
CA ARG A 57 3.12 7.84 -0.38
C ARG A 57 2.62 7.71 1.05
N GLU A 58 1.65 8.52 1.46
CA GLU A 58 1.09 8.44 2.81
C GLU A 58 0.47 7.07 3.09
N PHE A 59 -0.28 6.53 2.12
CA PHE A 59 -0.84 5.18 2.22
C PHE A 59 0.27 4.15 2.39
N TYR A 60 1.29 4.16 1.52
CA TYR A 60 2.41 3.23 1.56
C TYR A 60 3.19 3.33 2.88
N ASP A 61 3.50 4.55 3.31
CA ASP A 61 4.23 4.81 4.55
C ASP A 61 3.49 4.33 5.79
N THR A 62 2.16 4.40 5.77
CA THR A 62 1.31 3.93 6.87
C THR A 62 1.18 2.41 6.86
N ILE A 63 0.84 1.80 5.71
CA ILE A 63 0.54 0.36 5.64
C ILE A 63 1.81 -0.50 5.74
N ALA A 64 2.94 -0.02 5.21
CA ALA A 64 4.22 -0.72 5.22
C ALA A 64 5.12 -0.35 6.41
N TYR A 65 4.61 0.45 7.36
CA TYR A 65 5.37 0.90 8.53
C TYR A 65 5.97 -0.27 9.32
N GLY A 66 7.25 -0.17 9.68
CA GLY A 66 7.94 -1.23 10.42
C GLY A 66 8.30 -2.46 9.60
N GLY A 67 8.20 -2.42 8.27
CA GLY A 67 8.77 -3.42 7.37
C GLY A 67 10.23 -3.13 6.96
N ILE A 68 10.83 -4.05 6.20
CA ILE A 68 12.16 -3.87 5.58
C ILE A 68 11.95 -3.37 4.15
N GLU A 69 12.23 -2.09 3.92
CA GLU A 69 12.08 -1.43 2.63
C GLU A 69 13.34 -1.55 1.77
N GLN A 70 13.15 -1.82 0.49
CA GLN A 70 14.18 -1.83 -0.54
C GLN A 70 13.69 -1.05 -1.74
N GLN A 71 14.54 -0.13 -2.21
CA GLN A 71 14.28 0.61 -3.44
C GLN A 71 14.79 -0.19 -4.64
N HIS A 72 13.92 -0.40 -5.63
CA HIS A 72 14.24 -1.06 -6.89
C HIS A 72 14.17 -0.06 -8.04
N GLY A 73 15.34 0.48 -8.41
CA GLY A 73 15.44 1.54 -9.42
C GLY A 73 14.82 2.87 -8.94
N SER A 74 14.39 3.72 -9.86
CA SER A 74 13.85 5.05 -9.53
C SER A 74 12.35 5.08 -9.24
N ASN A 75 11.61 4.03 -9.63
CA ASN A 75 10.14 4.05 -9.68
C ASN A 75 9.48 3.14 -8.64
N MET A 76 10.21 2.24 -7.98
CA MET A 76 9.61 1.17 -7.18
C MET A 76 10.25 1.02 -5.80
N TRP A 77 9.42 0.81 -4.79
CA TRP A 77 9.80 0.43 -3.43
C TRP A 77 9.07 -0.84 -3.05
N ILE A 78 9.80 -1.81 -2.52
CA ILE A 78 9.28 -3.08 -2.04
C ILE A 78 9.57 -3.15 -0.54
N THR A 79 8.52 -3.33 0.27
CA THR A 79 8.66 -3.51 1.70
C THR A 79 8.18 -4.91 2.09
N HIS A 80 9.06 -5.65 2.75
CA HIS A 80 8.75 -6.96 3.34
C HIS A 80 8.30 -6.78 4.79
N MET A 81 7.17 -7.40 5.15
CA MET A 81 6.58 -7.33 6.50
C MET A 81 6.90 -8.61 7.29
N ALA A 82 6.83 -8.52 8.62
CA ALA A 82 7.17 -9.61 9.53
C ALA A 82 6.32 -10.87 9.37
N ASP A 83 5.08 -10.71 8.90
CA ASP A 83 4.16 -11.81 8.67
C ASP A 83 4.38 -12.51 7.33
N GLY A 84 5.26 -12.00 6.45
CA GLY A 84 5.47 -12.51 5.08
C GLY A 84 4.75 -11.71 3.99
N SER A 85 3.95 -10.70 4.35
CA SER A 85 3.32 -9.82 3.38
C SER A 85 4.36 -8.94 2.67
N ILE A 86 4.11 -8.63 1.40
CA ILE A 86 4.96 -7.78 0.57
C ILE A 86 4.13 -6.61 0.06
N ILE A 87 4.59 -5.39 0.34
CA ILE A 87 3.94 -4.16 -0.09
C ILE A 87 4.82 -3.46 -1.12
N THR A 88 4.30 -3.26 -2.32
CA THR A 88 5.04 -2.63 -3.41
C THR A 88 4.41 -1.29 -3.76
N MET A 89 5.18 -0.21 -3.70
CA MET A 89 4.81 1.08 -4.26
C MET A 89 5.45 1.28 -5.63
N ARG A 90 4.70 1.79 -6.60
CA ARG A 90 5.21 2.29 -7.88
C ARG A 90 4.74 3.73 -8.08
N LEU A 91 5.64 4.66 -8.42
CA LEU A 91 5.27 6.07 -8.62
C LEU A 91 4.49 6.27 -9.91
N VAL A 92 4.84 5.50 -10.95
CA VAL A 92 4.20 5.54 -12.26
C VAL A 92 3.89 4.11 -12.68
N SER A 93 2.61 3.81 -12.90
CA SER A 93 2.18 2.55 -13.49
C SER A 93 2.36 2.57 -15.01
N HIS A 94 2.72 1.43 -15.60
CA HIS A 94 2.85 1.31 -17.05
C HIS A 94 1.52 1.45 -17.81
N SER A 95 0.38 1.22 -17.15
CA SER A 95 -0.92 1.16 -17.80
C SER A 95 -1.60 2.53 -17.92
N ASP A 96 -1.59 3.30 -16.83
CA ASP A 96 -2.37 4.55 -16.71
C ASP A 96 -1.56 5.74 -16.20
N GLY A 97 -0.24 5.55 -15.98
CA GLY A 97 0.65 6.60 -15.48
C GLY A 97 0.42 7.00 -14.03
N THR A 98 -0.51 6.36 -13.31
CA THR A 98 -0.83 6.71 -11.92
C THR A 98 0.07 6.01 -10.90
N PRO A 99 0.24 6.58 -9.70
CA PRO A 99 0.87 5.87 -8.59
C PRO A 99 0.04 4.66 -8.16
N VAL A 100 0.72 3.58 -7.79
CA VAL A 100 0.08 2.31 -7.40
C VAL A 100 0.71 1.77 -6.13
N VAL A 101 -0.12 1.21 -5.24
CA VAL A 101 0.33 0.36 -4.15
C VAL A 101 -0.29 -1.03 -4.29
N ASP A 102 0.57 -2.05 -4.30
CA ASP A 102 0.20 -3.47 -4.35
C ASP A 102 0.42 -4.10 -2.97
N ILE A 103 -0.60 -4.81 -2.48
CA ILE A 103 -0.55 -5.56 -1.23
C ILE A 103 -0.64 -7.05 -1.59
N ASN A 104 0.47 -7.76 -1.39
CA ASN A 104 0.56 -9.19 -1.57
C ASN A 104 0.70 -9.89 -0.21
N ILE A 105 -0.29 -10.70 0.13
CA ILE A 105 -0.40 -11.49 1.37
C ILE A 105 -0.33 -13.00 1.11
N ARG A 106 0.07 -13.44 -0.08
CA ARG A 106 0.03 -14.86 -0.48
C ARG A 106 0.78 -15.76 0.51
N ASP A 107 1.93 -15.30 0.99
CA ASP A 107 2.79 -16.04 1.92
C ASP A 107 2.66 -15.51 3.37
N SER A 108 1.61 -14.71 3.64
CA SER A 108 1.41 -14.10 4.94
C SER A 108 0.84 -15.09 5.96
N THR A 109 1.49 -15.19 7.11
CA THR A 109 1.07 -16.02 8.25
C THR A 109 -0.06 -15.39 9.06
N HIS A 110 -0.20 -14.06 9.03
CA HIS A 110 -1.25 -13.33 9.75
C HIS A 110 -1.55 -11.99 9.09
N THR A 111 -2.66 -11.92 8.34
CA THR A 111 -2.98 -10.75 7.52
C THR A 111 -3.77 -9.67 8.26
N GLY A 112 -4.27 -9.93 9.48
CA GLY A 112 -5.20 -9.02 10.16
C GLY A 112 -6.50 -8.73 9.40
N GLY A 113 -6.85 -9.57 8.41
CA GLY A 113 -8.07 -9.45 7.61
C GLY A 113 -7.95 -8.64 6.31
N VAL A 114 -6.77 -8.07 6.02
CA VAL A 114 -6.53 -7.45 4.70
C VAL A 114 -6.46 -8.53 3.62
N LYS A 115 -6.87 -8.18 2.40
CA LYS A 115 -6.85 -9.06 1.23
C LYS A 115 -5.83 -8.59 0.20
N ASN A 116 -5.40 -9.53 -0.65
CA ASN A 116 -4.66 -9.22 -1.88
C ASN A 116 -5.41 -8.18 -2.69
N GLN A 117 -4.71 -7.09 -3.02
CA GLN A 117 -5.27 -5.99 -3.79
C GLN A 117 -4.19 -5.11 -4.39
N LYS A 118 -4.54 -4.52 -5.53
CA LYS A 118 -3.76 -3.48 -6.18
C LYS A 118 -4.58 -2.19 -6.18
N ILE A 119 -4.00 -1.12 -5.67
CA ILE A 119 -4.70 0.15 -5.45
C ILE A 119 -4.08 1.21 -6.36
N HIS A 120 -4.89 1.76 -7.26
CA HIS A 120 -4.53 2.87 -8.12
C HIS A 120 -4.90 4.19 -7.44
N PHE A 121 -3.97 5.15 -7.41
CA PHE A 121 -4.20 6.47 -6.86
C PHE A 121 -4.50 7.44 -7.99
N VAL A 122 -5.77 7.77 -8.14
CA VAL A 122 -6.26 8.58 -9.26
C VAL A 122 -6.37 10.02 -8.81
N GLN A 123 -5.89 10.94 -9.65
CA GLN A 123 -6.08 12.36 -9.39
C GLN A 123 -7.53 12.73 -9.64
N ARG A 124 -8.14 13.46 -8.72
CA ARG A 124 -9.48 14.02 -8.93
C ARG A 124 -9.38 15.00 -10.10
N SER A 125 -10.11 14.72 -11.16
CA SER A 125 -10.42 15.72 -12.17
C SER A 125 -11.34 16.74 -11.50
N ASP A 126 -10.87 17.97 -11.33
CA ASP A 126 -11.76 19.08 -10.98
C ASP A 126 -12.59 19.35 -12.26
N GLU A 127 -13.81 18.81 -12.32
CA GLU A 127 -14.88 19.31 -13.22
C GLU A 127 -15.53 20.56 -12.63
#